data_AF-A0A6I4IF45-F1
#
_entry.id   AF-A0A6I4IF45-F1
#
_cell.length_a   1.000
_cell.length_b   1.000
_cell.length_c   1.000
_cell.angle_alpha   90.00
_cell.angle_beta   90.00
_cell.angle_gamma   90.00
#
_symmetry.space_group_name_H-M   'P 1'
#
loop_
_entity.id
_entity.type
_entity.pdbx_description
1 polymer ?
#
loop_
_entity_poly.entity_id
_entity_poly.type
_entity_poly.pdbx_seq_one_letter_code
_entity_poly.pdbx_strand_id
1 'polypeptide(L)'
;MAQKAISIQGKKVKDGVIYLTFNGKELEYFTTDNTADSKKTIQETTTFSLKDDNSCNIYLKWINPLKYKLTWKDTTYVDERDKAIDDFVDLLTSQFGSTVTSLNKSENAALTENSRKGFLRAGATELLIPEKGFNNTDLTLLYIQLRSNQSQLSDTERKELNVITKSIIDLDAIIATDIFKKVDAIFTELVSLNEPTNVANKVAENETEIEEQEKLYAQIDELQKSIIKSLTALELTDKLLNSYSKTIISKFIDQTVNTTNSNKQLTAKLKPILEILKNSIKEESANATTKGFYKSRSLGFEDGKKIKAEIRITEFEYNNKTKEFSKKSDILNKSLVFQKYDFFAISVSTGLFYSNTTLKGYGVANGTDGQFAVTEEDITKNSAVTAVFLNFNFGVGSRYLAPLAQIGIDPTKKRPFLLLGGGFSIPSASIAFTGGPIWTWSPTLDKLSVGQAISSTTELENDIQYKFDMEPKGWYLGIQYNF
;
A
#
# COMPACT_ATOMS: atom_id res chain seq x y z
N MET A 1 -22.76 -28.30 -4.16
CA MET A 1 -23.19 -26.92 -3.83
C MET A 1 -23.92 -26.37 -5.05
N ALA A 2 -24.96 -25.56 -4.90
CA ALA A 2 -25.61 -24.93 -6.06
C ALA A 2 -24.66 -23.88 -6.68
N GLN A 3 -24.52 -23.88 -8.00
CA GLN A 3 -23.68 -22.93 -8.71
C GLN A 3 -24.25 -21.50 -8.54
N LYS A 4 -23.39 -20.52 -8.23
CA LYS A 4 -23.83 -19.14 -7.97
C LYS A 4 -24.23 -18.47 -9.30
N ALA A 5 -25.47 -18.00 -9.40
CA ALA A 5 -26.08 -17.49 -10.62
C ALA A 5 -25.15 -16.57 -11.45
N ILE A 6 -24.74 -17.08 -12.61
CA ILE A 6 -23.70 -16.48 -13.46
C ILE A 6 -24.18 -15.13 -13.97
N SER A 7 -23.61 -14.07 -13.40
CA SER A 7 -23.99 -12.68 -13.63
C SER A 7 -22.79 -11.76 -13.42
N ILE A 8 -22.75 -10.63 -14.12
CA ILE A 8 -21.62 -9.69 -14.07
C ILE A 8 -21.46 -9.15 -12.64
N GLN A 9 -20.37 -9.53 -11.97
CA GLN A 9 -20.17 -9.22 -10.55
C GLN A 9 -19.62 -7.80 -10.36
N GLY A 10 -20.24 -7.05 -9.45
CA GLY A 10 -19.80 -5.72 -9.02
C GLY A 10 -20.54 -4.54 -9.64
N LYS A 11 -19.99 -3.34 -9.45
CA LYS A 11 -20.44 -2.10 -10.07
C LYS A 11 -19.52 -1.73 -11.23
N LYS A 12 -20.12 -1.51 -12.40
CA LYS A 12 -19.37 -1.12 -13.60
C LYS A 12 -18.74 0.27 -13.40
N VAL A 13 -17.44 0.38 -13.69
CA VAL A 13 -16.69 1.65 -13.75
C VAL A 13 -16.25 1.80 -15.20
N LYS A 14 -16.59 2.92 -15.85
CA LYS A 14 -16.19 3.17 -17.24
C LYS A 14 -14.75 3.63 -17.30
N ASP A 15 -14.50 4.86 -16.86
CA ASP A 15 -13.29 5.62 -17.16
C ASP A 15 -12.10 5.30 -16.23
N GLY A 16 -12.09 4.12 -15.59
CA GLY A 16 -11.03 3.72 -14.65
C GLY A 16 -10.88 4.65 -13.43
N VAL A 17 -11.96 5.30 -12.97
CA VAL A 17 -11.92 6.26 -11.84
C VAL A 17 -13.02 5.99 -10.82
N ILE A 18 -12.63 5.95 -9.54
CA ILE A 18 -13.54 5.97 -8.38
C ILE A 18 -13.18 7.16 -7.48
N TYR A 19 -14.20 7.86 -7.00
CA TYR A 19 -14.10 8.92 -6.01
C TYR A 19 -14.63 8.43 -4.67
N LEU A 20 -13.84 8.58 -3.61
CA LEU A 20 -14.15 8.19 -2.24
C LEU A 20 -14.38 9.42 -1.34
N THR A 21 -15.26 9.32 -0.36
CA THR A 21 -15.35 10.28 0.76
C THR A 21 -15.34 9.53 2.08
N PHE A 22 -14.52 9.96 3.04
CA PHE A 22 -14.58 9.48 4.42
C PHE A 22 -15.25 10.55 5.29
N ASN A 23 -16.33 10.19 6.00
CA ASN A 23 -17.11 11.13 6.82
C ASN A 23 -16.79 11.04 8.32
N GLY A 24 -15.67 10.41 8.69
CA GLY A 24 -15.26 10.14 10.07
C GLY A 24 -15.78 8.82 10.64
N LYS A 25 -16.71 8.14 9.95
CA LYS A 25 -17.23 6.81 10.34
C LYS A 25 -17.33 5.86 9.15
N GLU A 26 -17.96 6.33 8.07
CA GLU A 26 -18.18 5.56 6.84
C GLU A 26 -17.30 6.04 5.70
N LEU A 27 -17.08 5.13 4.74
CA LEU A 27 -16.45 5.39 3.46
C LEU A 27 -17.54 5.29 2.38
N GLU A 28 -17.76 6.37 1.68
CA GLU A 28 -18.70 6.51 0.57
C GLU A 28 -17.94 6.49 -0.76
N TYR A 29 -18.60 6.06 -1.85
CA TYR A 29 -18.05 6.17 -3.20
C TYR A 29 -19.06 6.70 -4.22
N PHE A 30 -18.53 7.27 -5.29
CA PHE A 30 -19.21 7.47 -6.58
C PHE A 30 -18.24 7.23 -7.75
N THR A 31 -18.78 7.04 -8.94
CA THR A 31 -18.04 6.90 -10.21
C THR A 31 -18.34 8.10 -11.10
N THR A 32 -17.58 8.29 -12.18
CA THR A 32 -17.79 9.34 -13.19
C THR A 32 -19.20 9.40 -13.80
N ASP A 33 -19.89 8.25 -13.86
CA ASP A 33 -21.30 8.14 -14.26
C ASP A 33 -22.31 8.77 -13.28
N ASN A 34 -21.88 9.26 -12.11
CA ASN A 34 -22.72 9.68 -10.99
C ASN A 34 -22.22 11.03 -10.43
N THR A 35 -23.13 11.86 -9.90
CA THR A 35 -22.73 13.09 -9.18
C THR A 35 -22.16 12.78 -7.80
N ALA A 36 -21.48 13.75 -7.19
CA ALA A 36 -20.99 13.66 -5.81
C ALA A 36 -22.11 13.53 -4.75
N ASP A 37 -23.36 13.78 -5.12
CA ASP A 37 -24.57 13.57 -4.30
C ASP A 37 -25.09 12.13 -4.41
N SER A 38 -24.79 11.44 -5.51
CA SER A 38 -25.26 10.10 -5.87
C SER A 38 -24.44 8.95 -5.23
N LYS A 39 -23.86 9.25 -4.06
CA LYS A 39 -22.97 8.41 -3.27
C LYS A 39 -23.62 7.13 -2.76
N LYS A 40 -22.79 6.11 -2.54
CA LYS A 40 -23.16 4.84 -1.90
C LYS A 40 -22.10 4.45 -0.85
N THR A 41 -22.51 3.93 0.31
CA THR A 41 -21.59 3.41 1.33
C THR A 41 -20.86 2.16 0.83
N ILE A 42 -19.54 2.11 1.04
CA ILE A 42 -18.70 0.93 0.84
C ILE A 42 -19.05 -0.12 1.91
N GLN A 43 -19.61 -1.23 1.43
CA GLN A 43 -19.82 -2.45 2.23
C GLN A 43 -18.47 -3.10 2.57
N GLU A 44 -18.45 -3.99 3.56
CA GLU A 44 -17.20 -4.64 4.04
C GLU A 44 -16.31 -5.16 2.91
N THR A 45 -16.93 -5.77 1.88
CA THR A 45 -16.36 -5.95 0.55
C THR A 45 -17.28 -5.33 -0.49
N THR A 46 -16.72 -4.53 -1.41
CA THR A 46 -17.43 -3.96 -2.57
C THR A 46 -16.66 -4.29 -3.84
N THR A 47 -17.33 -4.92 -4.81
CA THR A 47 -16.72 -5.32 -6.10
C THR A 47 -17.00 -4.29 -7.20
N PHE A 48 -16.00 -4.02 -8.03
CA PHE A 48 -16.02 -3.13 -9.18
C PHE A 48 -15.55 -3.84 -10.44
N SER A 49 -16.25 -3.60 -11.55
CA SER A 49 -15.99 -4.20 -12.86
C SER A 49 -15.49 -3.10 -13.81
N LEU A 50 -14.20 -3.09 -14.15
CA LEU A 50 -13.56 -2.03 -14.93
C LEU A 50 -13.82 -2.25 -16.44
N LYS A 51 -14.45 -1.30 -17.12
CA LYS A 51 -14.95 -1.47 -18.50
C LYS A 51 -13.85 -1.59 -19.55
N ASP A 52 -12.86 -0.70 -19.49
CA ASP A 52 -11.99 -0.40 -20.64
C ASP A 52 -10.52 -0.73 -20.42
N ASP A 53 -10.08 -0.86 -19.16
CA ASP A 53 -8.70 -1.20 -18.79
C ASP A 53 -8.69 -1.91 -17.41
N ASN A 54 -7.60 -2.61 -17.11
CA ASN A 54 -7.35 -3.24 -15.80
C ASN A 54 -6.72 -2.27 -14.78
N SER A 55 -6.76 -0.96 -15.03
CA SER A 55 -6.30 0.07 -14.10
C SER A 55 -7.45 0.89 -13.52
N CYS A 56 -7.28 1.31 -12.26
CA CYS A 56 -8.22 2.20 -11.59
C CYS A 56 -7.47 3.24 -10.76
N ASN A 57 -7.75 4.51 -11.02
CA ASN A 57 -7.35 5.61 -10.15
C ASN A 57 -8.40 5.76 -9.05
N ILE A 58 -7.97 5.73 -7.80
CA ILE A 58 -8.82 5.99 -6.63
C ILE A 58 -8.48 7.38 -6.10
N TYR A 59 -9.43 8.29 -6.23
CA TYR A 59 -9.39 9.62 -5.63
C TYR A 59 -10.15 9.62 -4.31
N LEU A 60 -9.72 10.45 -3.36
CA LEU A 60 -10.33 10.60 -2.04
C LEU A 60 -10.54 12.09 -1.76
N LYS A 61 -11.73 12.50 -1.28
CA LYS A 61 -11.91 13.88 -0.75
C LYS A 61 -10.88 14.09 0.36
N TRP A 62 -10.12 15.17 0.30
CA TRP A 62 -9.01 15.42 1.24
C TRP A 62 -9.41 15.22 2.70
N ILE A 63 -8.60 14.45 3.42
CA ILE A 63 -8.63 14.33 4.87
C ILE A 63 -7.22 14.59 5.39
N ASN A 64 -7.12 15.29 6.53
CA ASN A 64 -5.82 15.71 7.06
C ASN A 64 -4.93 14.49 7.37
N PRO A 65 -3.77 14.32 6.70
CA PRO A 65 -2.91 13.15 6.84
C PRO A 65 -2.25 13.03 8.22
N LEU A 66 -2.26 14.11 9.03
CA LEU A 66 -1.76 14.11 10.41
C LEU A 66 -2.80 13.57 11.41
N LYS A 67 -4.09 13.64 11.06
CA LYS A 67 -5.21 13.04 11.80
C LYS A 67 -5.53 11.62 11.31
N TYR A 68 -5.38 11.36 10.02
CA TYR A 68 -5.80 10.11 9.38
C TYR A 68 -4.72 9.55 8.48
N LYS A 69 -4.10 8.45 8.90
CA LYS A 69 -3.20 7.68 8.05
C LYS A 69 -4.01 6.69 7.22
N LEU A 70 -3.94 6.83 5.90
CA LEU A 70 -4.37 5.77 5.00
C LEU A 70 -3.28 4.72 4.86
N THR A 71 -3.68 3.45 4.92
CA THR A 71 -2.83 2.32 4.51
C THR A 71 -3.61 1.45 3.54
N TRP A 72 -2.97 1.14 2.42
CA TRP A 72 -3.47 0.24 1.39
C TRP A 72 -2.68 -1.07 1.48
N LYS A 73 -3.39 -2.20 1.59
CA LYS A 73 -2.82 -3.53 1.42
C LYS A 73 -3.49 -4.18 0.22
N ASP A 74 -2.73 -4.29 -0.86
CA ASP A 74 -3.20 -4.96 -2.05
C ASP A 74 -2.96 -6.47 -1.93
N THR A 75 -3.85 -7.27 -2.51
CA THR A 75 -3.68 -8.71 -2.68
C THR A 75 -4.29 -9.07 -4.02
N THR A 76 -3.43 -9.45 -4.98
CA THR A 76 -3.86 -10.01 -6.25
C THR A 76 -4.27 -11.45 -6.06
N TYR A 77 -5.35 -11.83 -6.73
CA TYR A 77 -5.78 -13.21 -6.91
C TYR A 77 -5.89 -13.45 -8.40
N VAL A 78 -5.71 -14.69 -8.85
CA VAL A 78 -6.26 -15.11 -10.14
C VAL A 78 -7.79 -14.91 -10.06
N ASP A 79 -8.43 -14.44 -11.13
CA ASP A 79 -9.89 -14.45 -11.19
C ASP A 79 -10.39 -15.90 -11.06
N GLU A 80 -11.62 -16.14 -10.59
CA GLU A 80 -12.09 -17.54 -10.51
C GLU A 80 -12.42 -18.12 -11.90
N ARG A 81 -12.62 -17.26 -12.90
CA ARG A 81 -12.77 -17.63 -14.31
C ARG A 81 -11.43 -18.09 -14.89
N ASP A 82 -10.42 -17.23 -14.77
CA ASP A 82 -9.09 -17.49 -15.25
C ASP A 82 -8.38 -18.56 -14.41
N LYS A 83 -8.71 -18.72 -13.12
CA LYS A 83 -8.30 -19.90 -12.34
C LYS A 83 -8.97 -21.18 -12.82
N ALA A 84 -10.15 -21.14 -13.46
CA ALA A 84 -10.70 -22.32 -14.11
C ALA A 84 -9.99 -22.66 -15.44
N ILE A 85 -9.25 -21.72 -16.02
CA ILE A 85 -8.34 -21.92 -17.15
C ILE A 85 -6.96 -22.35 -16.64
N ASP A 86 -6.41 -21.67 -15.63
CA ASP A 86 -5.13 -21.96 -15.01
C ASP A 86 -5.17 -23.28 -14.23
N ASP A 87 -6.25 -23.69 -13.55
CA ASP A 87 -6.35 -25.04 -12.95
C ASP A 87 -6.39 -26.13 -14.05
N PHE A 88 -6.93 -25.80 -15.23
CA PHE A 88 -6.94 -26.68 -16.41
C PHE A 88 -5.56 -26.73 -17.09
N VAL A 89 -4.75 -25.66 -16.99
CA VAL A 89 -3.36 -25.58 -17.48
C VAL A 89 -2.34 -26.05 -16.43
N ASP A 90 -2.63 -25.98 -15.13
CA ASP A 90 -1.74 -26.43 -14.05
C ASP A 90 -1.90 -27.92 -13.77
N LEU A 91 -3.04 -28.50 -14.15
CA LEU A 91 -3.15 -29.94 -14.43
C LEU A 91 -2.18 -30.40 -15.56
N LEU A 92 -1.73 -29.47 -16.41
CA LEU A 92 -0.75 -29.68 -17.48
C LEU A 92 0.70 -29.37 -17.03
N THR A 93 0.93 -28.33 -16.22
CA THR A 93 2.27 -27.78 -15.89
C THR A 93 2.86 -28.23 -14.55
N SER A 94 2.06 -28.73 -13.60
CA SER A 94 2.47 -29.01 -12.19
C SER A 94 3.48 -30.16 -11.99
N GLN A 95 4.20 -30.54 -13.04
CA GLN A 95 5.19 -31.62 -13.06
C GLN A 95 6.61 -31.21 -12.58
N PHE A 96 6.92 -29.92 -12.40
CA PHE A 96 8.31 -29.43 -12.16
C PHE A 96 8.41 -28.22 -11.17
N GLY A 97 9.47 -28.11 -10.34
CA GLY A 97 9.67 -27.00 -9.36
C GLY A 97 11.00 -26.97 -8.54
N SER A 98 11.27 -25.91 -7.75
CA SER A 98 12.52 -25.65 -6.94
C SER A 98 12.39 -24.59 -5.78
N THR A 99 13.46 -24.21 -5.02
CA THR A 99 13.42 -23.58 -3.63
C THR A 99 14.62 -22.66 -3.15
N VAL A 100 14.56 -22.01 -1.93
CA VAL A 100 15.65 -21.49 -0.94
C VAL A 100 15.68 -19.94 -0.48
N THR A 101 16.55 -19.40 0.47
CA THR A 101 16.27 -18.37 1.60
C THR A 101 17.36 -17.32 2.23
N SER A 102 17.00 -16.18 2.98
CA SER A 102 17.65 -15.35 4.16
C SER A 102 18.57 -14.00 4.05
N LEU A 103 19.00 -13.04 5.00
CA LEU A 103 18.62 -12.29 6.33
C LEU A 103 19.60 -11.09 6.94
N ASN A 104 19.14 -10.08 7.81
CA ASN A 104 19.78 -9.25 9.01
C ASN A 104 20.19 -7.67 9.16
N LYS A 105 20.93 -7.12 10.24
CA LYS A 105 20.93 -5.70 10.95
C LYS A 105 22.31 -5.11 11.60
N SER A 106 22.69 -4.05 12.43
CA SER A 106 22.28 -2.80 13.32
C SER A 106 23.54 -2.04 14.04
N GLU A 107 23.75 -0.95 14.93
CA GLU A 107 23.34 0.46 15.49
C GLU A 107 24.34 0.99 16.70
N ASN A 108 24.57 2.14 17.49
CA ASN A 108 24.36 3.66 17.85
C ASN A 108 25.40 4.20 19.00
N ALA A 109 25.67 5.38 19.77
CA ALA A 109 25.37 6.88 20.18
C ALA A 109 26.59 7.58 21.03
N ALA A 110 26.83 8.72 21.86
CA ALA A 110 26.37 10.05 22.56
C ALA A 110 27.61 10.84 23.35
N LEU A 111 27.81 11.99 24.17
CA LEU A 111 27.41 13.40 24.76
C LEU A 111 28.61 14.06 25.70
N THR A 112 28.86 15.23 26.48
CA THR A 112 28.50 16.68 27.03
C THR A 112 29.78 17.43 27.76
N GLU A 113 30.04 18.57 28.58
CA GLU A 113 29.55 19.87 29.34
C GLU A 113 30.77 20.75 30.07
N ASN A 114 30.97 21.89 30.91
CA ASN A 114 30.35 23.09 31.72
C ASN A 114 31.30 24.25 32.49
N SER A 115 31.18 25.67 32.51
CA SER A 115 31.31 26.67 33.75
C SER A 115 31.52 28.39 33.81
N ARG A 116 31.35 29.35 34.91
CA ARG A 116 31.41 30.94 35.37
C ARG A 116 31.18 31.59 36.90
N LYS A 117 31.47 32.91 37.33
CA LYS A 117 31.47 33.55 38.78
C LYS A 117 30.90 34.98 39.30
N GLY A 118 31.64 36.14 39.44
CA GLY A 118 31.27 37.40 40.24
C GLY A 118 32.33 38.59 40.41
N PHE A 119 32.31 39.85 41.01
CA PHE A 119 31.51 40.93 41.80
C PHE A 119 32.16 42.39 41.51
N LEU A 120 31.94 43.67 42.05
CA LEU A 120 32.56 45.06 41.66
C LEU A 120 32.94 46.27 42.65
N ARG A 121 33.25 47.52 42.16
CA ARG A 121 33.71 48.86 42.74
C ARG A 121 33.37 50.06 41.80
N ALA A 122 33.70 51.33 42.12
CA ALA A 122 33.41 52.53 41.29
C ALA A 122 34.61 53.16 40.55
N GLY A 123 34.37 53.96 39.50
CA GLY A 123 35.36 54.70 38.68
C GLY A 123 36.18 53.81 37.73
N ALA A 124 36.48 52.60 38.19
CA ALA A 124 36.41 51.37 37.43
C ALA A 124 35.38 51.41 36.29
N THR A 125 35.71 50.83 35.13
CA THR A 125 34.73 50.50 34.09
C THR A 125 33.63 49.64 34.73
N GLU A 126 32.40 50.16 34.89
CA GLU A 126 31.35 49.37 35.53
C GLU A 126 31.08 48.09 34.74
N LEU A 127 30.84 46.98 35.44
CA LEU A 127 30.55 45.73 34.77
C LEU A 127 29.10 45.80 34.30
N LEU A 128 28.97 45.73 32.97
CA LEU A 128 27.71 45.71 32.26
C LEU A 128 26.81 44.60 32.83
N ILE A 129 25.66 44.99 33.35
CA ILE A 129 24.61 44.08 33.82
C ILE A 129 23.29 44.63 33.25
N PRO A 130 22.42 43.81 32.64
CA PRO A 130 21.10 44.26 32.23
C PRO A 130 20.32 44.79 33.43
N GLU A 131 19.59 45.89 33.25
CA GLU A 131 18.76 46.49 34.32
C GLU A 131 17.70 45.53 34.88
N LYS A 132 17.32 44.50 34.11
CA LYS A 132 16.37 43.44 34.47
C LYS A 132 17.04 42.13 34.90
N GLY A 133 18.36 42.08 34.94
CA GLY A 133 19.12 40.83 35.01
C GLY A 133 18.98 39.98 33.74
N PHE A 134 19.36 38.71 33.86
CA PHE A 134 19.24 37.67 32.83
C PHE A 134 18.08 36.74 33.19
N ASN A 135 17.48 36.11 32.17
CA ASN A 135 16.37 35.18 32.34
C ASN A 135 16.79 33.90 33.07
N ASN A 136 18.05 33.48 32.92
CA ASN A 136 18.62 32.36 33.69
C ASN A 136 19.08 32.81 35.10
N THR A 137 18.55 32.16 36.14
CA THR A 137 18.79 32.52 37.55
C THR A 137 20.24 32.41 37.97
N ASP A 138 20.95 31.32 37.62
CA ASP A 138 22.37 31.16 37.98
C ASP A 138 23.24 32.20 37.26
N LEU A 139 22.81 32.64 36.07
CA LEU A 139 23.38 33.77 35.34
C LEU A 139 23.21 35.08 36.10
N THR A 140 21.99 35.36 36.55
CA THR A 140 21.67 36.51 37.39
C THR A 140 22.35 36.40 38.75
N LEU A 141 22.64 35.21 39.28
CA LEU A 141 23.44 35.04 40.49
C LEU A 141 24.94 35.20 40.23
N LEU A 142 25.46 34.90 39.03
CA LEU A 142 26.77 35.45 38.58
C LEU A 142 26.70 36.97 38.62
N TYR A 143 25.72 37.59 37.95
CA TYR A 143 25.77 39.01 37.62
C TYR A 143 25.27 39.95 38.73
N ILE A 144 24.44 39.49 39.66
CA ILE A 144 24.19 40.15 40.96
C ILE A 144 25.43 40.00 41.81
N GLN A 145 26.03 38.81 41.78
CA GLN A 145 27.40 38.69 42.18
C GLN A 145 28.36 39.40 41.20
N LEU A 146 28.00 40.37 40.32
CA LEU A 146 28.93 41.27 39.56
C LEU A 146 28.94 42.76 40.02
N ARG A 147 28.59 43.11 41.29
CA ARG A 147 28.72 44.49 41.85
C ARG A 147 29.33 44.78 43.27
N SER A 148 29.97 43.86 44.02
CA SER A 148 30.92 44.19 45.17
C SER A 148 32.38 43.59 45.29
N ASN A 149 32.84 42.55 44.57
CA ASN A 149 34.26 42.01 44.59
C ASN A 149 35.25 42.48 43.50
N GLN A 150 34.95 43.07 42.32
CA GLN A 150 35.94 43.68 41.41
C GLN A 150 36.43 45.03 42.00
N SER A 151 36.02 45.34 43.23
CA SER A 151 36.88 46.01 44.22
C SER A 151 38.27 45.38 44.35
N GLN A 152 38.39 44.11 43.99
CA GLN A 152 39.56 43.24 43.95
C GLN A 152 40.00 42.89 42.52
N LEU A 153 39.32 43.36 41.46
CA LEU A 153 39.79 43.23 40.07
C LEU A 153 40.28 44.58 39.51
N SER A 154 41.18 44.46 38.55
CA SER A 154 41.74 45.51 37.69
C SER A 154 40.75 46.00 36.63
N ASP A 155 41.15 47.03 35.87
CA ASP A 155 40.33 47.61 34.82
C ASP A 155 40.28 46.79 33.52
N THR A 156 41.33 46.01 33.25
CA THR A 156 41.38 45.07 32.12
C THR A 156 40.35 43.95 32.30
N GLU A 157 40.30 43.32 33.47
CA GLU A 157 39.38 42.21 33.76
C GLU A 157 37.91 42.62 33.62
N ARG A 158 37.52 43.85 34.01
CA ARG A 158 36.14 44.36 33.78
C ARG A 158 35.84 44.53 32.31
N LYS A 159 36.80 44.99 31.50
CA LYS A 159 36.63 45.17 30.05
C LYS A 159 36.48 43.83 29.34
N GLU A 160 37.28 42.84 29.70
CA GLU A 160 37.15 41.46 29.21
C GLU A 160 35.79 40.84 29.62
N LEU A 161 35.42 40.98 30.89
CA LEU A 161 34.11 40.55 31.38
C LEU A 161 32.96 41.29 30.68
N ASN A 162 33.09 42.58 30.33
CA ASN A 162 32.06 43.33 29.60
C ASN A 162 31.88 42.85 28.16
N VAL A 163 32.97 42.50 27.47
CA VAL A 163 32.91 41.88 26.13
C VAL A 163 32.18 40.53 26.20
N ILE A 164 32.56 39.69 27.16
CA ILE A 164 31.89 38.41 27.45
C ILE A 164 30.40 38.65 27.74
N THR A 165 30.10 39.64 28.58
CA THR A 165 28.73 39.98 29.01
C THR A 165 27.84 40.34 27.83
N LYS A 166 28.29 41.20 26.91
CA LYS A 166 27.45 41.61 25.79
C LYS A 166 26.93 40.40 25.00
N SER A 167 27.82 39.50 24.58
CA SER A 167 27.44 38.28 23.87
C SER A 167 26.49 37.38 24.67
N ILE A 168 26.58 37.39 26.01
CA ILE A 168 25.66 36.65 26.88
C ILE A 168 24.28 37.33 26.94
N ILE A 169 24.21 38.66 26.95
CA ILE A 169 22.94 39.40 26.91
C ILE A 169 22.21 39.08 25.59
N ASP A 170 22.95 39.13 24.48
CA ASP A 170 22.43 38.80 23.16
C ASP A 170 21.92 37.33 23.11
N LEU A 171 22.68 36.38 23.69
CA LEU A 171 22.31 34.96 23.73
C LEU A 171 21.15 34.64 24.69
N ASP A 172 21.10 35.25 25.88
CA ASP A 172 20.02 35.08 26.86
C ASP A 172 18.71 35.67 26.32
N ALA A 173 18.77 36.81 25.61
CA ALA A 173 17.62 37.39 24.93
C ALA A 173 17.09 36.51 23.79
N ILE A 174 17.97 35.92 22.96
CA ILE A 174 17.54 34.99 21.90
C ILE A 174 16.94 33.72 22.51
N ILE A 175 17.58 33.11 23.51
CA ILE A 175 17.11 31.87 24.16
C ILE A 175 15.83 32.08 24.98
N ALA A 176 15.55 33.29 25.46
CA ALA A 176 14.27 33.64 26.06
C ALA A 176 13.10 33.65 25.06
N THR A 177 13.37 33.52 23.75
CA THR A 177 12.32 33.24 22.75
C THR A 177 11.77 31.84 22.97
N ASP A 178 10.47 31.74 23.27
CA ASP A 178 9.78 30.47 23.48
C ASP A 178 9.53 29.74 22.14
N ILE A 179 10.62 29.22 21.57
CA ILE A 179 10.64 28.45 20.31
C ILE A 179 9.81 27.16 20.45
N PHE A 180 9.79 26.55 21.64
CA PHE A 180 8.96 25.39 21.94
C PHE A 180 7.46 25.70 21.73
N LYS A 181 6.98 26.84 22.25
CA LYS A 181 5.61 27.31 22.04
C LYS A 181 5.34 27.78 20.61
N LYS A 182 6.31 28.39 19.92
CA LYS A 182 6.19 28.67 18.48
C LYS A 182 5.93 27.37 17.71
N VAL A 183 6.78 26.36 17.89
CA VAL A 183 6.62 25.07 17.22
C VAL A 183 5.33 24.34 17.63
N ASP A 184 4.92 24.40 18.91
CA ASP A 184 3.64 23.83 19.37
C ASP A 184 2.42 24.50 18.71
N ALA A 185 2.49 25.81 18.44
CA ALA A 185 1.47 26.53 17.69
C ALA A 185 1.42 26.06 16.22
N ILE A 186 2.57 25.85 15.58
CA ILE A 186 2.66 25.27 14.22
C ILE A 186 2.02 23.88 14.19
N PHE A 187 2.41 22.97 15.09
CA PHE A 187 1.80 21.64 15.18
C PHE A 187 0.29 21.71 15.38
N THR A 188 -0.18 22.58 16.27
CA THR A 188 -1.61 22.76 16.56
C THR A 188 -2.37 23.30 15.34
N GLU A 189 -1.82 24.27 14.62
CA GLU A 189 -2.40 24.80 13.38
C GLU A 189 -2.49 23.73 12.30
N LEU A 190 -1.38 23.06 11.98
CA LEU A 190 -1.31 22.03 10.93
C LEU A 190 -2.23 20.84 11.21
N VAL A 191 -2.39 20.45 12.48
CA VAL A 191 -3.36 19.43 12.89
C VAL A 191 -4.79 19.96 12.82
N SER A 192 -5.03 21.25 13.07
CA SER A 192 -6.37 21.85 12.99
C SER A 192 -6.96 21.79 11.58
N LEU A 193 -6.12 21.92 10.54
CA LEU A 193 -6.52 21.99 9.12
C LEU A 193 -7.57 20.94 8.73
N ASN A 194 -8.64 21.41 8.09
CA ASN A 194 -9.83 20.67 7.70
C ASN A 194 -10.14 20.75 6.19
N GLU A 195 -9.66 21.76 5.48
CA GLU A 195 -9.86 21.94 4.03
C GLU A 195 -8.50 22.10 3.30
N PRO A 196 -8.34 21.49 2.11
CA PRO A 196 -7.07 21.44 1.39
C PRO A 196 -6.61 22.80 0.84
N THR A 197 -7.55 23.73 0.59
CA THR A 197 -7.27 25.08 0.05
C THR A 197 -6.30 25.87 0.90
N ASN A 198 -6.26 25.60 2.21
CA ASN A 198 -5.44 26.34 3.16
C ASN A 198 -4.05 25.70 3.33
N VAL A 199 -3.88 24.43 2.91
CA VAL A 199 -2.67 23.64 3.12
C VAL A 199 -1.46 24.24 2.40
N ALA A 200 -1.60 24.69 1.16
CA ALA A 200 -0.48 25.25 0.39
C ALA A 200 0.10 26.51 1.06
N ASN A 201 -0.76 27.46 1.45
CA ASN A 201 -0.37 28.69 2.10
C ASN A 201 0.23 28.41 3.49
N LYS A 202 -0.44 27.57 4.30
CA LYS A 202 0.05 27.20 5.64
C LYS A 202 1.31 26.34 5.62
N VAL A 203 1.59 25.60 4.55
CA VAL A 203 2.92 25.00 4.36
C VAL A 203 3.97 26.07 4.09
N ALA A 204 3.73 27.02 3.17
CA ALA A 204 4.72 28.06 2.84
C ALA A 204 5.00 29.04 4.01
N GLU A 205 3.97 29.45 4.76
CA GLU A 205 4.10 30.27 5.97
C GLU A 205 4.97 29.56 7.02
N ASN A 206 4.74 28.27 7.26
CA ASN A 206 5.49 27.51 8.26
C ASN A 206 6.88 27.04 7.75
N GLU A 207 7.09 26.87 6.45
CA GLU A 207 8.42 26.71 5.86
C GLU A 207 9.28 27.97 6.11
N THR A 208 8.69 29.17 6.01
CA THR A 208 9.38 30.45 6.26
C THR A 208 9.75 30.63 7.74
N GLU A 209 8.83 30.39 8.67
CA GLU A 209 9.08 30.47 10.12
C GLU A 209 10.13 29.43 10.58
N ILE A 210 10.20 28.25 9.95
CA ILE A 210 11.28 27.28 10.20
C ILE A 210 12.64 27.82 9.73
N GLU A 211 12.74 28.45 8.56
CA GLU A 211 14.00 29.06 8.14
C GLU A 211 14.44 30.20 9.08
N GLU A 212 13.51 30.98 9.63
CA GLU A 212 13.83 32.01 10.63
C GLU A 212 14.38 31.39 11.92
N GLN A 213 13.78 30.28 12.39
CA GLN A 213 14.32 29.51 13.52
C GLN A 213 15.71 28.94 13.22
N GLU A 214 15.96 28.43 12.02
CA GLU A 214 17.28 27.93 11.62
C GLU A 214 18.34 29.05 11.51
N LYS A 215 17.95 30.27 11.13
CA LYS A 215 18.81 31.47 11.17
C LYS A 215 19.14 31.87 12.62
N LEU A 216 18.16 31.82 13.54
CA LEU A 216 18.38 32.05 14.98
C LEU A 216 19.31 30.98 15.60
N TYR A 217 19.17 29.72 15.21
CA TYR A 217 20.06 28.64 15.65
C TYR A 217 21.52 28.85 15.25
N ALA A 218 21.78 29.36 14.03
CA ALA A 218 23.13 29.71 13.60
C ALA A 218 23.72 30.84 14.45
N GLN A 219 22.94 31.90 14.73
CA GLN A 219 23.36 33.01 15.59
C GLN A 219 23.67 32.55 17.03
N ILE A 220 22.86 31.63 17.58
CA ILE A 220 23.14 31.00 18.87
C ILE A 220 24.48 30.26 18.83
N ASP A 221 24.70 29.39 17.83
CA ASP A 221 25.95 28.62 17.72
C ASP A 221 27.18 29.53 17.57
N GLU A 222 27.06 30.70 16.93
CA GLU A 222 28.12 31.71 16.81
C GLU A 222 28.38 32.45 18.13
N LEU A 223 27.33 32.90 18.82
CA LEU A 223 27.44 33.54 20.14
C LEU A 223 28.07 32.59 21.17
N GLN A 224 27.67 31.32 21.18
CA GLN A 224 28.25 30.29 22.04
C GLN A 224 29.76 30.11 21.79
N LYS A 225 30.19 29.98 20.52
CA LYS A 225 31.61 29.90 20.15
C LYS A 225 32.39 31.14 20.57
N SER A 226 31.81 32.33 20.39
CA SER A 226 32.39 33.62 20.80
C SER A 226 32.60 33.68 22.32
N ILE A 227 31.58 33.32 23.10
CA ILE A 227 31.63 33.30 24.56
C ILE A 227 32.64 32.27 25.07
N ILE A 228 32.67 31.05 24.51
CA ILE A 228 33.65 30.02 24.88
C ILE A 228 35.07 30.51 24.62
N LYS A 229 35.36 31.08 23.44
CA LYS A 229 36.68 31.63 23.09
C LYS A 229 37.13 32.70 24.08
N SER A 230 36.25 33.66 24.40
CA SER A 230 36.56 34.73 25.35
C SER A 230 36.71 34.22 26.78
N LEU A 231 35.91 33.24 27.19
CA LEU A 231 36.01 32.58 28.51
C LEU A 231 37.30 31.78 28.69
N THR A 232 37.79 31.13 27.64
CA THR A 232 39.09 30.43 27.67
C THR A 232 40.22 31.42 27.92
N ALA A 233 40.18 32.59 27.28
CA ALA A 233 41.21 33.63 27.39
C ALA A 233 41.14 34.45 28.69
N LEU A 234 39.96 34.59 29.30
CA LEU A 234 39.73 35.33 30.55
C LEU A 234 40.63 34.81 31.68
N GLU A 235 41.44 35.66 32.32
CA GLU A 235 42.20 35.28 33.51
C GLU A 235 42.06 36.33 34.62
N LEU A 236 41.26 36.00 35.64
CA LEU A 236 41.11 36.86 36.82
C LEU A 236 42.22 36.62 37.86
N THR A 237 42.52 37.67 38.62
CA THR A 237 43.57 37.77 39.65
C THR A 237 43.25 36.91 40.86
N ASP A 238 42.05 37.04 41.42
CA ASP A 238 41.52 36.06 42.38
C ASP A 238 41.21 34.76 41.62
N LYS A 239 41.92 33.68 41.94
CA LYS A 239 41.75 32.39 41.28
C LYS A 239 40.51 31.60 41.73
N LEU A 240 39.90 31.91 42.87
CA LEU A 240 38.55 31.42 43.22
C LEU A 240 37.46 32.26 42.53
N LEU A 241 37.74 33.52 42.22
CA LEU A 241 36.92 34.32 41.33
C LEU A 241 37.11 33.89 39.88
N ASN A 242 38.30 33.41 39.45
CA ASN A 242 38.61 32.95 38.09
C ASN A 242 38.20 31.51 37.78
N SER A 243 38.54 30.56 38.65
CA SER A 243 38.23 29.13 38.50
C SER A 243 36.74 28.92 38.63
N TYR A 244 36.16 29.46 39.70
CA TYR A 244 34.73 29.57 39.72
C TYR A 244 34.27 30.56 38.63
N SER A 245 35.08 31.46 38.02
CA SER A 245 34.72 32.16 36.73
C SER A 245 34.75 31.27 35.52
N LYS A 246 34.88 29.99 35.80
CA LYS A 246 34.66 28.88 34.92
C LYS A 246 33.85 27.77 35.70
N THR A 247 32.90 28.07 36.66
CA THR A 247 31.84 27.16 37.27
C THR A 247 30.24 27.45 37.25
N ILE A 248 29.62 28.54 36.70
CA ILE A 248 28.29 28.64 35.95
C ILE A 248 28.19 28.98 34.35
N ILE A 249 29.06 29.68 33.55
CA ILE A 249 28.97 30.09 32.07
C ILE A 249 28.70 28.85 31.30
N SER A 250 29.66 27.94 31.13
CA SER A 250 29.37 26.83 30.24
C SER A 250 28.25 25.95 30.79
N LYS A 251 27.81 26.10 32.06
CA LYS A 251 26.53 25.55 32.54
C LYS A 251 25.35 26.20 31.84
N PHE A 252 25.34 27.52 31.73
CA PHE A 252 24.42 28.25 30.87
C PHE A 252 24.66 27.95 29.37
N ILE A 253 25.89 27.96 28.84
CA ILE A 253 26.13 27.67 27.41
C ILE A 253 25.66 26.27 27.08
N ASP A 254 26.02 25.27 27.88
CA ASP A 254 25.60 23.89 27.69
C ASP A 254 24.10 23.70 27.98
N GLN A 255 23.49 24.45 28.91
CA GLN A 255 22.03 24.60 29.00
C GLN A 255 21.45 25.18 27.69
N THR A 256 22.05 26.22 27.10
CA THR A 256 21.61 26.78 25.81
C THR A 256 21.90 25.85 24.64
N VAL A 257 22.95 25.02 24.67
CA VAL A 257 23.28 23.98 23.68
C VAL A 257 22.25 22.86 23.78
N ASN A 258 21.96 22.37 24.99
CA ASN A 258 20.95 21.35 25.25
C ASN A 258 19.55 21.84 24.83
N THR A 259 19.17 23.07 25.20
CA THR A 259 17.91 23.73 24.77
C THR A 259 17.88 23.93 23.24
N THR A 260 18.96 24.40 22.63
CA THR A 260 19.04 24.63 21.18
C THR A 260 19.05 23.32 20.40
N ASN A 261 19.68 22.27 20.92
CA ASN A 261 19.65 20.93 20.33
C ASN A 261 18.25 20.32 20.45
N SER A 262 17.56 20.50 21.57
CA SER A 262 16.16 20.09 21.73
C SER A 262 15.23 20.84 20.76
N ASN A 263 15.39 22.17 20.63
CA ASN A 263 14.65 23.00 19.68
C ASN A 263 14.97 22.64 18.22
N LYS A 264 16.24 22.42 17.86
CA LYS A 264 16.68 21.92 16.55
C LYS A 264 16.04 20.57 16.23
N GLN A 265 16.06 19.62 17.16
CA GLN A 265 15.40 18.30 17.00
C GLN A 265 13.88 18.43 16.83
N LEU A 266 13.23 19.29 17.61
CA LEU A 266 11.79 19.53 17.53
C LEU A 266 11.38 20.21 16.21
N THR A 267 12.18 21.18 15.74
CA THR A 267 11.97 21.87 14.46
C THR A 267 12.25 20.92 13.28
N ALA A 268 13.26 20.05 13.39
CA ALA A 268 13.52 19.01 12.40
C ALA A 268 12.35 18.02 12.23
N LYS A 269 11.53 17.79 13.27
CA LYS A 269 10.28 17.01 13.15
C LYS A 269 9.22 17.69 12.26
N LEU A 270 9.23 19.02 12.13
CA LEU A 270 8.25 19.75 11.30
C LEU A 270 8.46 19.56 9.79
N LYS A 271 9.71 19.52 9.31
CA LYS A 271 10.01 19.40 7.87
C LYS A 271 9.32 18.20 7.17
N PRO A 272 9.38 16.95 7.68
CA PRO A 272 8.64 15.83 7.07
C PRO A 272 7.11 15.94 7.25
N ILE A 273 6.62 16.65 8.27
CA ILE A 273 5.17 16.90 8.47
C ILE A 273 4.63 17.86 7.40
N LEU A 274 5.37 18.93 7.14
CA LEU A 274 5.07 19.87 6.06
C LEU A 274 5.16 19.17 4.69
N GLU A 275 6.15 18.31 4.46
CA GLU A 275 6.23 17.51 3.24
C GLU A 275 5.03 16.55 3.09
N ILE A 276 4.60 15.85 4.15
CA ILE A 276 3.40 15.00 4.12
C ILE A 276 2.16 15.80 3.72
N LEU A 277 1.97 17.00 4.28
CA LEU A 277 0.88 17.89 3.91
C LEU A 277 0.99 18.40 2.47
N LYS A 278 2.16 18.86 2.06
CA LYS A 278 2.48 19.32 0.70
C LYS A 278 2.22 18.23 -0.34
N ASN A 279 2.59 16.98 -0.03
CA ASN A 279 2.34 15.80 -0.87
C ASN A 279 0.84 15.43 -0.92
N SER A 280 0.09 15.60 0.18
CA SER A 280 -1.35 15.26 0.24
C SER A 280 -2.25 16.06 -0.71
N ILE A 281 -1.75 17.16 -1.27
CA ILE A 281 -2.48 18.02 -2.22
C ILE A 281 -1.90 18.02 -3.66
N LYS A 282 -0.89 17.19 -3.97
CA LYS A 282 -0.20 17.23 -5.28
C LYS A 282 -1.04 16.72 -6.46
N GLU A 283 -1.83 15.67 -6.25
CA GLU A 283 -2.57 14.99 -7.33
C GLU A 283 -4.08 15.27 -7.27
N GLU A 284 -4.48 16.55 -7.35
CA GLU A 284 -5.90 16.93 -7.43
C GLU A 284 -6.57 16.38 -8.70
N SER A 285 -7.84 15.99 -8.63
CA SER A 285 -8.62 15.61 -9.81
C SER A 285 -8.77 16.80 -10.76
N ALA A 286 -8.36 16.63 -12.02
CA ALA A 286 -8.48 17.64 -13.06
C ALA A 286 -9.95 17.98 -13.44
N ASN A 287 -10.92 17.16 -13.01
CA ASN A 287 -12.33 17.43 -13.24
C ASN A 287 -12.88 18.39 -12.18
N ALA A 288 -13.36 19.56 -12.63
CA ALA A 288 -13.90 20.64 -11.81
C ALA A 288 -15.05 20.22 -10.88
N THR A 289 -15.88 19.23 -11.24
CA THR A 289 -16.97 18.74 -10.37
C THR A 289 -16.47 17.87 -9.21
N THR A 290 -15.19 17.47 -9.25
CA THR A 290 -14.52 16.67 -8.22
C THR A 290 -13.28 17.36 -7.65
N LYS A 291 -13.27 18.70 -7.69
CA LYS A 291 -12.23 19.48 -7.02
C LYS A 291 -12.21 19.20 -5.51
N GLY A 292 -11.04 19.23 -4.88
CA GLY A 292 -10.85 18.81 -3.49
C GLY A 292 -10.78 17.28 -3.28
N PHE A 293 -10.81 16.49 -4.36
CA PHE A 293 -10.48 15.07 -4.34
C PHE A 293 -9.07 14.87 -4.91
N TYR A 294 -8.25 14.10 -4.20
CA TYR A 294 -6.85 13.86 -4.53
C TYR A 294 -6.59 12.37 -4.73
N LYS A 295 -5.75 12.01 -5.70
CA LYS A 295 -5.43 10.63 -6.01
C LYS A 295 -4.70 9.99 -4.82
N SER A 296 -5.34 8.98 -4.23
CA SER A 296 -4.83 8.23 -3.07
C SER A 296 -4.17 6.91 -3.49
N ARG A 297 -4.61 6.32 -4.61
CA ARG A 297 -4.04 5.08 -5.14
C ARG A 297 -4.16 5.05 -6.67
N SER A 298 -3.11 4.58 -7.34
CA SER A 298 -3.22 3.97 -8.66
C SER A 298 -3.22 2.46 -8.45
N LEU A 299 -4.25 1.77 -8.94
CA LEU A 299 -4.27 0.31 -9.04
C LEU A 299 -4.12 -0.10 -10.49
N GLY A 300 -3.46 -1.22 -10.71
CA GLY A 300 -3.36 -1.91 -11.99
C GLY A 300 -3.17 -3.40 -11.73
N PHE A 301 -3.70 -4.25 -12.60
CA PHE A 301 -3.53 -5.69 -12.53
C PHE A 301 -3.39 -6.30 -13.93
N GLU A 302 -2.74 -7.44 -14.01
CA GLU A 302 -2.58 -8.19 -15.26
C GLU A 302 -3.92 -8.77 -15.72
N ASP A 303 -4.03 -9.08 -17.01
CA ASP A 303 -5.19 -9.81 -17.52
C ASP A 303 -5.38 -11.15 -16.80
N GLY A 304 -6.64 -11.54 -16.65
CA GLY A 304 -7.07 -12.72 -15.89
C GLY A 304 -6.92 -12.63 -14.36
N LYS A 305 -6.48 -11.50 -13.80
CA LYS A 305 -6.37 -11.32 -12.36
C LYS A 305 -7.45 -10.38 -11.81
N LYS A 306 -7.69 -10.48 -10.51
CA LYS A 306 -8.52 -9.55 -9.74
C LYS A 306 -7.71 -9.04 -8.54
N ILE A 307 -7.75 -7.73 -8.29
CA ILE A 307 -7.02 -7.10 -7.19
C ILE A 307 -7.98 -6.72 -6.07
N LYS A 308 -7.68 -7.18 -4.86
CA LYS A 308 -8.34 -6.75 -3.62
C LYS A 308 -7.46 -5.69 -2.97
N ALA A 309 -7.91 -4.45 -2.98
CA ALA A 309 -7.27 -3.36 -2.26
C ALA A 309 -7.98 -3.18 -0.90
N GLU A 310 -7.31 -3.59 0.18
CA GLU A 310 -7.78 -3.38 1.55
C GLU A 310 -7.38 -1.97 2.00
N ILE A 311 -8.34 -1.06 2.12
CA ILE A 311 -8.15 0.28 2.68
C ILE A 311 -8.41 0.25 4.18
N ARG A 312 -7.38 0.63 4.96
CA ARG A 312 -7.50 0.92 6.39
C ARG A 312 -7.21 2.39 6.65
N ILE A 313 -8.11 3.03 7.39
CA ILE A 313 -7.94 4.41 7.88
C ILE A 313 -7.71 4.35 9.40
N THR A 314 -6.49 4.72 9.80
CA THR A 314 -6.06 4.79 11.19
C THR A 314 -6.09 6.24 11.66
N GLU A 315 -6.78 6.51 12.77
CA GLU A 315 -6.78 7.81 13.44
C GLU A 315 -5.52 7.97 14.30
N PHE A 316 -4.93 9.16 14.21
CA PHE A 316 -3.80 9.61 15.02
C PHE A 316 -4.21 10.82 15.84
N GLU A 317 -3.70 10.89 17.06
CA GLU A 317 -3.80 12.05 17.93
C GLU A 317 -2.42 12.67 18.15
N TYR A 318 -2.39 13.99 18.29
CA TYR A 318 -1.16 14.71 18.59
C TYR A 318 -0.97 14.79 20.10
N ASN A 319 0.14 14.27 20.60
CA ASN A 319 0.46 14.32 22.02
C ASN A 319 1.28 15.58 22.32
N ASN A 320 0.60 16.63 22.83
CA ASN A 320 1.24 17.90 23.19
C ASN A 320 2.37 17.79 24.23
N LYS A 321 2.54 16.66 24.93
CA LYS A 321 3.66 16.45 25.88
C LYS A 321 4.90 15.89 25.18
N THR A 322 4.76 14.89 24.33
CA THR A 322 5.90 14.26 23.60
C THR A 322 6.20 14.92 22.25
N LYS A 323 5.30 15.78 21.76
CA LYS A 323 5.35 16.41 20.43
C LYS A 323 5.39 15.37 19.29
N GLU A 324 4.61 14.30 19.46
CA GLU A 324 4.57 13.14 18.55
C GLU A 324 3.13 12.69 18.30
N PHE A 325 2.93 12.00 17.17
CA PHE A 325 1.64 11.44 16.77
C PHE A 325 1.49 10.00 17.25
N SER A 326 0.63 9.76 18.23
CA SER A 326 0.25 8.41 18.67
C SER A 326 -0.92 7.89 17.85
N LYS A 327 -0.90 6.60 17.50
CA LYS A 327 -2.07 5.92 16.94
C LYS A 327 -3.15 5.89 18.02
N LYS A 328 -4.32 6.45 17.70
CA LYS A 328 -5.50 6.49 18.57
C LYS A 328 -6.42 5.29 18.32
N SER A 329 -6.78 5.03 17.06
CA SER A 329 -7.66 3.91 16.71
C SER A 329 -7.52 3.48 15.23
N ASP A 330 -7.91 2.26 14.88
CA ASP A 330 -8.26 1.92 13.49
C ASP A 330 -9.76 2.12 13.32
N ILE A 331 -10.20 3.24 12.74
CA ILE A 331 -11.64 3.56 12.60
C ILE A 331 -12.29 2.69 11.52
N LEU A 332 -11.59 2.49 10.40
CA LEU A 332 -12.15 1.86 9.21
C LEU A 332 -11.20 0.82 8.63
N ASN A 333 -11.75 -0.33 8.25
CA ASN A 333 -11.12 -1.31 7.37
C ASN A 333 -12.17 -1.77 6.34
N LYS A 334 -11.89 -1.67 5.04
CA LYS A 334 -12.81 -2.07 3.95
C LYS A 334 -12.04 -2.70 2.79
N SER A 335 -12.69 -3.62 2.08
CA SER A 335 -12.16 -4.33 0.93
C SER A 335 -12.78 -3.83 -0.37
N LEU A 336 -11.95 -3.31 -1.28
CA LEU A 336 -12.35 -2.94 -2.63
C LEU A 336 -11.82 -4.01 -3.59
N VAL A 337 -12.70 -4.77 -4.24
CA VAL A 337 -12.29 -5.80 -5.23
C VAL A 337 -12.48 -5.23 -6.62
N PHE A 338 -11.43 -5.25 -7.43
CA PHE A 338 -11.45 -4.82 -8.82
C PHE A 338 -11.17 -6.01 -9.73
N GLN A 339 -11.97 -6.15 -10.78
CA GLN A 339 -11.83 -7.17 -11.82
C GLN A 339 -12.13 -6.54 -13.18
N LYS A 340 -11.59 -7.11 -14.25
CA LYS A 340 -11.95 -6.71 -15.62
C LYS A 340 -13.45 -6.95 -15.84
N TYR A 341 -14.15 -5.96 -16.39
CA TYR A 341 -15.51 -6.17 -16.90
C TYR A 341 -15.45 -7.15 -18.05
N ASP A 342 -16.30 -8.16 -17.98
CA ASP A 342 -16.47 -9.15 -19.03
C ASP A 342 -17.93 -9.16 -19.47
N PHE A 343 -18.15 -9.40 -20.75
CA PHE A 343 -19.48 -9.52 -21.36
C PHE A 343 -19.93 -10.98 -21.45
N PHE A 344 -19.00 -11.93 -21.30
CA PHE A 344 -19.30 -13.31 -20.99
C PHE A 344 -18.84 -13.67 -19.57
N ALA A 345 -19.09 -14.92 -19.17
CA ALA A 345 -18.60 -15.48 -17.93
C ALA A 345 -18.30 -16.97 -18.13
N ILE A 346 -17.09 -17.35 -17.73
CA ILE A 346 -16.53 -18.68 -17.97
C ILE A 346 -16.96 -19.63 -16.85
N SER A 347 -17.44 -20.83 -17.21
CA SER A 347 -17.68 -21.92 -16.26
C SER A 347 -17.22 -23.28 -16.82
N VAL A 348 -16.55 -24.06 -15.98
CA VAL A 348 -16.28 -25.48 -16.26
C VAL A 348 -17.44 -26.32 -15.71
N SER A 349 -17.91 -27.27 -16.50
CA SER A 349 -19.00 -28.18 -16.15
C SER A 349 -18.70 -29.61 -16.63
N THR A 350 -19.49 -30.57 -16.18
CA THR A 350 -19.60 -31.89 -16.82
C THR A 350 -21.02 -32.08 -17.36
N GLY A 351 -21.15 -32.94 -18.36
CA GLY A 351 -22.44 -33.27 -18.94
C GLY A 351 -22.39 -34.50 -19.82
N LEU A 352 -23.56 -34.85 -20.37
CA LEU A 352 -23.72 -35.93 -21.32
C LEU A 352 -23.97 -35.36 -22.71
N PHE A 353 -23.38 -35.93 -23.75
CA PHE A 353 -23.72 -35.65 -25.13
C PHE A 353 -24.07 -36.90 -25.91
N TYR A 354 -24.97 -36.75 -26.87
CA TYR A 354 -25.24 -37.71 -27.91
C TYR A 354 -24.54 -37.25 -29.19
N SER A 355 -23.90 -38.16 -29.93
CA SER A 355 -23.28 -37.85 -31.22
C SER A 355 -23.71 -38.83 -32.31
N ASN A 356 -23.82 -38.36 -33.55
CA ASN A 356 -24.13 -39.22 -34.70
C ASN A 356 -22.91 -40.00 -35.24
N THR A 357 -21.71 -39.78 -34.69
CA THR A 357 -20.49 -40.48 -35.08
C THR A 357 -20.13 -41.62 -34.12
N THR A 358 -19.32 -42.57 -34.59
CA THR A 358 -18.74 -43.63 -33.74
C THR A 358 -17.40 -43.14 -33.19
N LEU A 359 -17.22 -43.16 -31.88
CA LEU A 359 -15.92 -42.83 -31.27
C LEU A 359 -15.08 -44.09 -31.19
N LYS A 360 -14.07 -44.17 -32.07
CA LYS A 360 -13.17 -45.32 -32.14
C LYS A 360 -12.33 -45.47 -30.88
N GLY A 361 -12.03 -46.71 -30.51
CA GLY A 361 -11.13 -47.02 -29.40
C GLY A 361 -10.58 -48.44 -29.49
N TYR A 362 -9.47 -48.69 -28.78
CA TYR A 362 -8.95 -50.03 -28.58
C TYR A 362 -9.00 -50.41 -27.10
N GLY A 363 -9.27 -51.68 -26.83
CA GLY A 363 -9.33 -52.25 -25.50
C GLY A 363 -8.74 -53.66 -25.46
N VAL A 364 -8.94 -54.34 -24.33
CA VAL A 364 -8.57 -55.75 -24.16
C VAL A 364 -9.77 -56.58 -23.78
N ALA A 365 -9.81 -57.81 -24.27
CA ALA A 365 -10.70 -58.87 -23.79
C ALA A 365 -9.89 -60.08 -23.31
N ASN A 366 -10.48 -60.92 -22.48
CA ASN A 366 -9.86 -62.18 -22.06
C ASN A 366 -9.96 -63.19 -23.21
N GLY A 367 -8.82 -63.65 -23.73
CA GLY A 367 -8.76 -64.74 -24.71
C GLY A 367 -9.00 -66.12 -24.09
N THR A 368 -9.15 -67.14 -24.94
CA THR A 368 -9.40 -68.53 -24.51
C THR A 368 -8.30 -69.12 -23.63
N ASP A 369 -7.07 -68.65 -23.81
CA ASP A 369 -5.85 -69.27 -23.26
C ASP A 369 -5.31 -68.49 -22.05
N GLY A 370 -6.14 -67.60 -21.46
CA GLY A 370 -5.77 -66.77 -20.30
C GLY A 370 -4.90 -65.55 -20.63
N GLN A 371 -4.58 -65.31 -21.91
CA GLN A 371 -3.92 -64.10 -22.39
C GLN A 371 -4.94 -63.00 -22.74
N PHE A 372 -4.53 -61.74 -22.74
CA PHE A 372 -5.35 -60.64 -23.25
C PHE A 372 -5.33 -60.63 -24.78
N ALA A 373 -6.46 -60.35 -25.42
CA ALA A 373 -6.55 -60.10 -26.85
C ALA A 373 -6.98 -58.65 -27.11
N VAL A 374 -6.35 -57.98 -28.09
CA VAL A 374 -6.71 -56.63 -28.52
C VAL A 374 -8.10 -56.63 -29.15
N THR A 375 -8.97 -55.72 -28.73
CA THR A 375 -10.33 -55.56 -29.28
C THR A 375 -10.60 -54.12 -29.72
N GLU A 376 -11.49 -53.93 -30.69
CA GLU A 376 -12.11 -52.62 -30.93
C GLU A 376 -13.11 -52.34 -29.79
N GLU A 377 -12.92 -51.23 -29.08
CA GLU A 377 -13.77 -50.74 -27.99
C GLU A 377 -14.50 -49.47 -28.48
N ASP A 378 -15.22 -49.56 -29.59
CA ASP A 378 -15.92 -48.43 -30.22
C ASP A 378 -17.17 -48.02 -29.44
N ILE A 379 -17.34 -46.72 -29.16
CA ILE A 379 -18.65 -46.19 -28.73
C ILE A 379 -19.50 -45.95 -29.97
N THR A 380 -20.59 -46.71 -30.09
CA THR A 380 -21.51 -46.62 -31.21
C THR A 380 -22.26 -45.28 -31.23
N LYS A 381 -22.52 -44.77 -32.45
CA LYS A 381 -23.36 -43.59 -32.69
C LYS A 381 -24.67 -43.62 -31.90
N ASN A 382 -25.13 -42.44 -31.51
CA ASN A 382 -26.30 -42.18 -30.67
C ASN A 382 -26.22 -42.73 -29.23
N SER A 383 -25.05 -43.20 -28.77
CA SER A 383 -24.79 -43.42 -27.34
C SER A 383 -24.63 -42.10 -26.59
N ALA A 384 -24.93 -42.10 -25.29
CA ALA A 384 -24.62 -40.98 -24.39
C ALA A 384 -23.18 -41.09 -23.88
N VAL A 385 -22.41 -40.01 -24.00
CA VAL A 385 -20.99 -39.94 -23.63
C VAL A 385 -20.76 -38.78 -22.67
N THR A 386 -19.94 -38.97 -21.64
CA THR A 386 -19.54 -37.92 -20.71
C THR A 386 -18.46 -37.01 -21.29
N ALA A 387 -18.61 -35.70 -21.14
CA ALA A 387 -17.56 -34.73 -21.44
C ALA A 387 -17.35 -33.74 -20.29
N VAL A 388 -16.15 -33.17 -20.23
CA VAL A 388 -15.86 -31.92 -19.51
C VAL A 388 -16.04 -30.78 -20.49
N PHE A 389 -16.71 -29.71 -20.08
CA PHE A 389 -17.01 -28.55 -20.93
C PHE A 389 -16.49 -27.26 -20.30
N LEU A 390 -15.86 -26.41 -21.12
CA LEU A 390 -15.55 -25.02 -20.84
C LEU A 390 -16.58 -24.14 -21.57
N ASN A 391 -17.33 -23.34 -20.81
CA ASN A 391 -18.53 -22.65 -21.28
C ASN A 391 -18.39 -21.14 -21.14
N PHE A 392 -18.76 -20.40 -22.17
CA PHE A 392 -18.67 -18.94 -22.26
C PHE A 392 -20.09 -18.36 -22.31
N ASN A 393 -20.63 -17.97 -21.15
CA ASN A 393 -22.02 -17.52 -21.01
C ASN A 393 -22.16 -16.03 -21.27
N PHE A 394 -22.90 -15.61 -22.29
CA PHE A 394 -23.08 -14.19 -22.59
C PHE A 394 -24.09 -13.53 -21.62
N GLY A 395 -23.68 -12.43 -21.00
CA GLY A 395 -24.37 -11.77 -19.88
C GLY A 395 -25.63 -10.97 -20.26
N VAL A 396 -26.62 -11.61 -20.90
CA VAL A 396 -27.84 -10.96 -21.44
C VAL A 396 -28.90 -10.58 -20.39
N GLY A 397 -28.66 -10.81 -19.10
CA GLY A 397 -29.58 -10.44 -18.00
C GLY A 397 -30.88 -11.24 -17.88
N SER A 398 -31.14 -12.17 -18.82
CA SER A 398 -32.27 -13.08 -18.81
C SER A 398 -32.14 -14.16 -17.72
N ARG A 399 -33.26 -14.52 -17.07
CA ARG A 399 -33.33 -15.63 -16.11
C ARG A 399 -33.65 -16.99 -16.74
N TYR A 400 -34.22 -16.98 -17.95
CA TYR A 400 -34.82 -18.16 -18.59
C TYR A 400 -33.99 -18.70 -19.76
N LEU A 401 -33.21 -17.84 -20.42
CA LEU A 401 -32.47 -18.17 -21.62
C LEU A 401 -31.27 -17.22 -21.75
N ALA A 402 -30.07 -17.73 -21.55
CA ALA A 402 -28.83 -17.02 -21.82
C ALA A 402 -28.03 -17.79 -22.89
N PRO A 403 -27.60 -17.16 -24.00
CA PRO A 403 -26.80 -17.86 -25.01
C PRO A 403 -25.40 -18.13 -24.48
N LEU A 404 -24.78 -19.21 -24.96
CA LEU A 404 -23.41 -19.57 -24.60
C LEU A 404 -22.65 -20.18 -25.80
N ALA A 405 -21.33 -20.02 -25.78
CA ALA A 405 -20.40 -20.81 -26.60
C ALA A 405 -19.71 -21.90 -25.74
N GLN A 406 -19.27 -22.99 -26.35
CA GLN A 406 -18.76 -24.16 -25.63
C GLN A 406 -17.56 -24.80 -26.34
N ILE A 407 -16.56 -25.18 -25.55
CA ILE A 407 -15.52 -26.15 -25.88
C ILE A 407 -15.74 -27.36 -24.98
N GLY A 408 -15.61 -28.59 -25.48
CA GLY A 408 -15.71 -29.80 -24.66
C GLY A 408 -14.67 -30.85 -25.03
N ILE A 409 -14.25 -31.67 -24.07
CA ILE A 409 -13.22 -32.71 -24.25
C ILE A 409 -13.58 -34.02 -23.53
N ASP A 410 -12.94 -35.10 -23.94
CA ASP A 410 -12.91 -36.36 -23.18
C ASP A 410 -12.10 -36.15 -21.88
N PRO A 411 -12.65 -36.40 -20.67
CA PRO A 411 -11.85 -36.50 -19.45
C PRO A 411 -10.96 -37.75 -19.41
N THR A 412 -11.18 -38.73 -20.29
CA THR A 412 -10.37 -39.96 -20.36
C THR A 412 -9.26 -39.86 -21.41
N LYS A 413 -8.23 -40.69 -21.26
CA LYS A 413 -7.16 -40.86 -22.27
C LYS A 413 -7.52 -41.91 -23.34
N LYS A 414 -8.72 -42.50 -23.34
CA LYS A 414 -9.07 -43.64 -24.19
C LYS A 414 -9.62 -43.27 -25.56
N ARG A 415 -10.41 -42.20 -25.67
CA ARG A 415 -11.08 -41.82 -26.94
C ARG A 415 -11.08 -40.30 -27.12
N PRO A 416 -9.90 -39.67 -27.29
CA PRO A 416 -9.80 -38.21 -27.28
C PRO A 416 -10.69 -37.59 -28.36
N PHE A 417 -11.59 -36.71 -27.94
CA PHE A 417 -12.45 -35.91 -28.80
C PHE A 417 -12.41 -34.44 -28.38
N LEU A 418 -12.72 -33.56 -29.34
CA LEU A 418 -12.91 -32.13 -29.15
C LEU A 418 -14.29 -31.75 -29.68
N LEU A 419 -15.10 -31.14 -28.83
CA LEU A 419 -16.41 -30.58 -29.13
C LEU A 419 -16.24 -29.06 -29.24
N LEU A 420 -16.68 -28.45 -30.34
CA LEU A 420 -16.86 -26.99 -30.41
C LEU A 420 -18.30 -26.71 -30.78
N GLY A 421 -18.94 -25.76 -30.10
CA GLY A 421 -20.33 -25.44 -30.39
C GLY A 421 -20.88 -24.30 -29.55
N GLY A 422 -22.20 -24.27 -29.44
CA GLY A 422 -22.90 -23.29 -28.63
C GLY A 422 -24.31 -23.74 -28.31
N GLY A 423 -25.09 -22.87 -27.69
CA GLY A 423 -26.45 -23.17 -27.30
C GLY A 423 -26.95 -22.18 -26.27
N PHE A 424 -27.68 -22.68 -25.27
CA PHE A 424 -28.28 -21.84 -24.24
C PHE A 424 -28.28 -22.51 -22.86
N SER A 425 -28.02 -21.72 -21.84
CA SER A 425 -28.28 -22.07 -20.45
C SER A 425 -29.64 -21.52 -20.02
N ILE A 426 -30.24 -22.20 -19.03
CA ILE A 426 -31.47 -21.80 -18.34
C ILE A 426 -31.06 -21.50 -16.89
N PRO A 427 -30.61 -20.26 -16.57
CA PRO A 427 -30.02 -19.95 -15.26
C PRO A 427 -30.92 -20.23 -14.07
N SER A 428 -32.25 -20.15 -14.22
CA SER A 428 -33.21 -20.50 -13.17
C SER A 428 -33.31 -22.00 -12.85
N ALA A 429 -32.69 -22.87 -13.66
CA ALA A 429 -32.73 -24.33 -13.51
C ALA A 429 -31.33 -24.98 -13.43
N SER A 430 -30.24 -24.20 -13.61
CA SER A 430 -28.86 -24.71 -13.73
C SER A 430 -28.72 -25.87 -14.73
N ILE A 431 -29.42 -25.77 -15.86
CA ILE A 431 -29.34 -26.69 -17.00
C ILE A 431 -28.83 -25.91 -18.21
N ALA A 432 -28.00 -26.53 -19.03
CA ALA A 432 -27.61 -26.00 -20.33
C ALA A 432 -27.73 -27.05 -21.44
N PHE A 433 -28.19 -26.60 -22.60
CA PHE A 433 -28.30 -27.38 -23.83
C PHE A 433 -27.34 -26.82 -24.87
N THR A 434 -26.55 -27.69 -25.50
CA THR A 434 -25.53 -27.31 -26.48
C THR A 434 -25.52 -28.24 -27.69
N GLY A 435 -24.89 -27.78 -28.76
CA GLY A 435 -24.62 -28.61 -29.93
C GLY A 435 -23.62 -27.97 -30.87
N GLY A 436 -23.04 -28.80 -31.75
CA GLY A 436 -22.03 -28.38 -32.70
C GLY A 436 -21.29 -29.56 -33.33
N PRO A 437 -20.25 -29.28 -34.14
CA PRO A 437 -19.33 -30.31 -34.65
C PRO A 437 -18.51 -31.01 -33.56
N ILE A 438 -18.11 -32.25 -33.86
CA ILE A 438 -17.15 -33.05 -33.09
C ILE A 438 -15.94 -33.43 -33.95
N TRP A 439 -14.74 -33.24 -33.40
CA TRP A 439 -13.47 -33.75 -33.91
C TRP A 439 -12.97 -34.87 -33.02
N THR A 440 -12.16 -35.78 -33.59
CA THR A 440 -11.63 -36.94 -32.89
C THR A 440 -10.16 -37.12 -33.24
N TRP A 441 -9.35 -37.55 -32.27
CA TRP A 441 -8.08 -38.19 -32.58
C TRP A 441 -8.39 -39.61 -33.00
N SER A 442 -8.11 -39.97 -34.25
CA SER A 442 -8.25 -41.34 -34.71
C SER A 442 -7.14 -42.18 -34.06
N PRO A 443 -7.48 -43.19 -33.23
CA PRO A 443 -6.48 -44.12 -32.73
C PRO A 443 -6.08 -45.07 -33.86
N THR A 444 -4.79 -45.40 -33.93
CA THR A 444 -4.23 -46.42 -34.83
C THR A 444 -3.18 -47.22 -34.08
N LEU A 445 -3.17 -48.53 -34.27
CA LEU A 445 -2.10 -49.40 -33.78
C LEU A 445 -0.90 -49.33 -34.73
N ASP A 446 0.31 -49.38 -34.18
CA ASP A 446 1.58 -49.27 -34.93
C ASP A 446 2.17 -50.65 -35.27
N LYS A 447 2.04 -51.61 -34.34
CA LYS A 447 2.55 -52.99 -34.45
C LYS A 447 1.48 -54.04 -34.14
N LEU A 448 0.52 -53.71 -33.29
CA LEU A 448 -0.54 -54.62 -32.87
C LEU A 448 -1.68 -54.70 -33.90
N SER A 449 -2.42 -55.81 -33.89
CA SER A 449 -3.63 -56.00 -34.69
C SER A 449 -4.81 -56.42 -33.82
N VAL A 450 -6.04 -56.10 -34.25
CA VAL A 450 -7.26 -56.56 -33.58
C VAL A 450 -7.32 -58.10 -33.60
N GLY A 451 -7.58 -58.70 -32.44
CA GLY A 451 -7.52 -60.15 -32.22
C GLY A 451 -6.13 -60.69 -31.85
N GLN A 452 -5.07 -59.88 -31.89
CA GLN A 452 -3.74 -60.29 -31.45
C GLN A 452 -3.68 -60.48 -29.93
N ALA A 453 -3.03 -61.56 -29.49
CA ALA A 453 -2.75 -61.79 -28.07
C ALA A 453 -1.56 -60.93 -27.59
N ILE A 454 -1.68 -60.36 -26.39
CA ILE A 454 -0.70 -59.46 -25.77
C ILE A 454 -0.46 -59.82 -24.30
N SER A 455 0.69 -59.41 -23.76
CA SER A 455 1.13 -59.72 -22.40
C SER A 455 0.47 -58.84 -21.33
N SER A 456 0.10 -57.60 -21.68
CA SER A 456 -0.41 -56.60 -20.72
C SER A 456 -1.21 -55.48 -21.39
N THR A 457 -2.04 -54.76 -20.64
CA THR A 457 -2.69 -53.53 -21.14
C THR A 457 -1.69 -52.44 -21.52
N THR A 458 -0.55 -52.36 -20.82
CA THR A 458 0.51 -51.39 -21.09
C THR A 458 1.20 -51.62 -22.43
N GLU A 459 1.20 -52.86 -22.94
CA GLU A 459 1.66 -53.16 -24.31
C GLU A 459 0.76 -52.50 -25.36
N LEU A 460 -0.56 -52.52 -25.15
CA LEU A 460 -1.54 -51.81 -25.99
C LEU A 460 -1.46 -50.29 -25.82
N GLU A 461 -1.39 -49.78 -24.58
CA GLU A 461 -1.32 -48.33 -24.30
C GLU A 461 -0.09 -47.65 -24.93
N ASN A 462 1.01 -48.38 -25.10
CA ASN A 462 2.22 -47.88 -25.78
C ASN A 462 2.18 -47.99 -27.32
N ASP A 463 1.28 -48.81 -27.89
CA ASP A 463 1.18 -49.01 -29.34
C ASP A 463 0.07 -48.19 -30.00
N ILE A 464 -0.89 -47.67 -29.22
CA ILE A 464 -1.92 -46.73 -29.70
C ILE A 464 -1.27 -45.38 -30.03
N GLN A 465 -1.16 -45.07 -31.32
CA GLN A 465 -0.86 -43.74 -31.81
C GLN A 465 -2.16 -42.95 -32.04
N TYR A 466 -2.16 -41.66 -31.66
CA TYR A 466 -3.30 -40.77 -31.83
C TYR A 466 -3.03 -39.72 -32.91
N LYS A 467 -3.71 -39.84 -34.06
CA LYS A 467 -3.64 -38.83 -35.12
C LYS A 467 -4.85 -37.90 -35.03
N PHE A 468 -4.63 -36.61 -34.76
CA PHE A 468 -5.70 -35.62 -34.83
C PHE A 468 -6.24 -35.55 -36.26
N ASP A 469 -7.56 -35.64 -36.40
CA ASP A 469 -8.23 -35.46 -37.67
C ASP A 469 -8.91 -34.08 -37.70
N MET A 470 -8.55 -33.26 -38.68
CA MET A 470 -9.01 -31.87 -38.78
C MET A 470 -10.43 -31.75 -39.36
N GLU A 471 -10.97 -32.82 -39.95
CA GLU A 471 -12.34 -32.84 -40.45
C GLU A 471 -13.33 -33.20 -39.31
N PRO A 472 -14.43 -32.44 -39.13
CA PRO A 472 -15.49 -32.84 -38.21
C PRO A 472 -16.07 -34.20 -38.57
N LYS A 473 -16.07 -35.15 -37.64
CA LYS A 473 -16.58 -36.52 -37.86
C LYS A 473 -18.07 -36.69 -37.58
N GLY A 474 -18.73 -35.63 -37.13
CA GLY A 474 -20.17 -35.60 -36.90
C GLY A 474 -20.62 -34.32 -36.19
N TRP A 475 -21.81 -34.39 -35.61
CA TRP A 475 -22.35 -33.40 -34.67
C TRP A 475 -22.59 -34.04 -33.30
N TYR A 476 -22.74 -33.19 -32.28
CA TYR A 476 -23.22 -33.57 -30.94
C TYR A 476 -24.42 -32.72 -30.51
N LEU A 477 -25.21 -33.27 -29.58
CA LEU A 477 -26.19 -32.56 -28.75
C LEU A 477 -25.89 -32.87 -27.28
N GLY A 478 -25.51 -31.83 -26.53
CA GLY A 478 -25.11 -31.90 -25.12
C GLY A 478 -26.20 -31.41 -24.17
N ILE A 479 -26.27 -32.05 -22.99
CA ILE A 479 -27.01 -31.59 -21.82
C ILE A 479 -26.09 -31.56 -20.60
N GLN A 480 -26.15 -30.46 -19.85
CA GLN A 480 -25.36 -30.22 -18.64
C GLN A 480 -26.29 -29.92 -17.47
N TYR A 481 -25.87 -30.27 -16.25
CA TYR A 481 -26.65 -30.11 -15.02
C TYR A 481 -25.79 -29.56 -13.87
N ASN A 482 -26.39 -28.76 -13.00
CA ASN A 482 -25.70 -27.92 -12.00
C ASN A 482 -24.65 -26.99 -12.65
N PHE A 483 -25.08 -26.35 -13.73
CA PHE A 483 -24.38 -25.34 -14.52
C PHE A 483 -24.41 -23.95 -13.84
#